data_AF-A0A412G3E7-F1
#
_entry.id   AF-A0A412G3E7-F1
#
_cell.length_a   1.000
_cell.length_b   1.000
_cell.length_c   1.000
_cell.angle_alpha   90.00
_cell.angle_beta   90.00
_cell.angle_gamma   90.00
#
_symmetry.space_group_name_H-M   'P 1'
#
loop_
_entity.id
_entity.type
_entity.pdbx_description
1 polymer ?
#
loop_
_entity_poly.entity_id
_entity_poly.type
_entity_poly.pdbx_seq_one_letter_code
_entity_poly.pdbx_strand_id
1 'polypeptide(L)'
;MNKTTISIPKILISLIVYFALPLSAAWLNQFVDSMTITHTMIYSATALILISLNWEVFSLHLQRFAKNMKDCLLFTLICFIVIILLQLAYHFLLRPDNTILEREILLHYTFFIPAMVLAYSVCYAVSFTLAFKIFVDRIHLQVNESMTILISGFLFGFLCTVSLLPSTFDQFLRLFGYFFLTSTLASYAYNQTHSIIPMTLAYSLVLLGNILLILI
;
A
#
# COMPACT_ATOMS: atom_id res chain seq x y z
N MET A 1 -4.00 11.12 23.89
CA MET A 1 -3.40 10.17 22.93
C MET A 1 -2.99 8.90 23.68
N ASN A 2 -3.77 7.80 23.63
CA ASN A 2 -3.22 6.49 23.96
C ASN A 2 -2.29 6.08 22.82
N LYS A 3 -0.99 6.37 22.99
CA LYS A 3 0.08 5.97 22.09
C LYS A 3 0.27 4.46 22.26
N THR A 4 -0.35 3.65 21.40
CA THR A 4 0.15 2.28 21.18
C THR A 4 1.56 2.44 20.61
N THR A 5 2.57 2.39 21.48
CA THR A 5 3.96 2.51 21.06
C THR A 5 4.39 1.14 20.57
N ILE A 6 4.45 0.95 19.26
CA ILE A 6 4.87 -0.32 18.68
C ILE A 6 6.33 -0.55 19.08
N SER A 7 6.65 -1.75 19.57
CA SER A 7 8.02 -2.08 19.96
C SER A 7 8.94 -2.08 18.73
N ILE A 8 10.18 -1.61 18.89
CA ILE A 8 11.15 -1.53 17.78
C ILE A 8 11.33 -2.89 17.07
N PRO A 9 11.45 -4.04 17.77
CA PRO A 9 11.56 -5.33 17.09
C PRO A 9 10.35 -5.64 16.20
N LYS A 10 9.14 -5.29 16.65
CA LYS A 10 7.91 -5.50 15.89
C LYS A 10 7.83 -4.59 14.67
N ILE A 11 8.32 -3.36 14.77
CA ILE A 11 8.50 -2.45 13.62
C ILE A 11 9.43 -3.08 12.59
N LEU A 12 10.63 -3.50 13.01
CA LEU A 12 11.64 -4.08 12.12
C LEU A 12 11.12 -5.34 11.42
N ILE A 13 10.53 -6.28 12.15
CA ILE A 13 9.96 -7.51 11.57
C ILE A 13 8.87 -7.17 10.55
N SER A 14 7.99 -6.22 10.86
CA SER A 14 6.91 -5.82 9.94
C SER A 14 7.46 -5.18 8.65
N LEU A 15 8.48 -4.33 8.76
CA LEU A 15 9.12 -3.73 7.58
C LEU A 15 9.87 -4.77 6.74
N ILE A 16 10.55 -5.73 7.38
CA ILE A 16 11.19 -6.85 6.68
C ILE A 16 10.14 -7.67 5.94
N VAL A 17 9.03 -8.03 6.59
CA VAL A 17 7.93 -8.76 5.94
C VAL A 17 7.42 -7.99 4.72
N TYR A 18 7.16 -6.68 4.86
CA TYR A 18 6.61 -5.86 3.79
C TYR A 18 7.57 -5.71 2.59
N PHE A 19 8.87 -5.52 2.82
CA PHE A 19 9.84 -5.26 1.75
C PHE A 19 10.54 -6.53 1.22
N ALA A 20 10.78 -7.54 2.05
CA ALA A 20 11.53 -8.73 1.64
C ALA A 20 10.66 -9.78 0.92
N LEU A 21 9.37 -9.91 1.26
CA LEU A 21 8.48 -10.86 0.57
C LEU A 21 8.28 -10.51 -0.92
N PRO A 22 8.09 -9.24 -1.33
CA PRO A 22 8.08 -8.88 -2.75
C PRO A 22 9.40 -9.17 -3.47
N LEU A 23 10.54 -9.00 -2.79
CA LEU A 23 11.86 -9.30 -3.37
C LEU A 23 12.08 -10.79 -3.61
N SER A 24 11.36 -11.68 -2.92
CA SER A 24 11.42 -13.12 -3.17
C SER A 24 10.57 -13.58 -4.36
N ALA A 25 9.82 -12.68 -5.02
CA ALA A 25 8.95 -13.03 -6.16
C ALA A 25 9.70 -13.74 -7.30
N ALA A 26 10.88 -13.23 -7.69
CA ALA A 26 11.70 -13.84 -8.74
C ALA A 26 12.09 -15.29 -8.43
N TRP A 27 12.42 -15.57 -7.16
CA TRP A 27 12.80 -16.91 -6.71
C TRP A 27 11.58 -17.82 -6.57
N LEU A 28 10.49 -17.34 -5.97
CA LEU A 28 9.25 -18.09 -5.82
C LEU A 28 8.63 -18.45 -7.17
N ASN A 29 8.74 -17.58 -8.17
CA ASN A 29 8.19 -17.82 -9.49
C ASN A 29 8.86 -19.01 -10.21
N GLN A 30 10.05 -19.44 -9.81
CA GLN A 30 10.69 -20.65 -10.35
C GLN A 30 9.87 -21.93 -10.05
N PHE A 31 8.98 -21.88 -9.06
CA PHE A 31 8.14 -23.01 -8.66
C PHE A 31 6.70 -22.90 -9.17
N VAL A 32 6.22 -21.69 -9.47
CA VAL A 32 4.82 -21.41 -9.84
C VAL A 32 4.67 -21.18 -11.35
N ASP A 33 5.73 -20.73 -12.01
CA ASP A 33 5.77 -20.41 -13.44
C ASP A 33 4.69 -19.40 -13.88
N SER A 34 4.31 -18.49 -12.98
CA SER A 34 3.36 -17.41 -13.22
C SER A 34 3.58 -16.27 -12.23
N MET A 35 4.07 -15.13 -12.74
CA MET A 35 4.34 -13.98 -11.87
C MET A 35 3.06 -13.42 -11.25
N THR A 36 1.95 -13.50 -11.98
CA THR A 36 0.66 -13.05 -11.47
C THR A 36 0.24 -13.86 -10.23
N ILE A 37 0.30 -15.19 -10.30
CA ILE A 37 -0.05 -16.09 -9.18
C ILE A 37 0.94 -15.92 -8.03
N THR A 38 2.23 -15.79 -8.34
CA THR A 38 3.28 -15.58 -7.33
C THR A 38 3.02 -14.31 -6.51
N HIS A 39 2.70 -13.19 -7.17
CA HIS A 39 2.32 -11.96 -6.50
C HIS A 39 0.98 -12.06 -5.75
N THR A 40 0.00 -12.81 -6.26
CA THR A 40 -1.24 -13.11 -5.51
C THR A 40 -0.92 -13.76 -4.16
N MET A 41 -0.03 -14.76 -4.15
CA MET A 41 0.42 -15.42 -2.93
C MET A 41 1.16 -14.45 -2.01
N ILE A 42 2.12 -13.69 -2.55
CA ILE A 42 2.93 -12.74 -1.78
C ILE A 42 2.09 -11.66 -1.13
N TYR A 43 1.17 -11.01 -1.87
CA TYR A 43 0.34 -9.94 -1.32
C TYR A 43 -0.62 -10.47 -0.26
N SER A 44 -1.21 -11.65 -0.48
CA SER A 44 -2.09 -12.31 0.50
C SER A 44 -1.33 -12.66 1.77
N ALA A 45 -0.16 -13.30 1.65
CA ALA A 45 0.68 -13.68 2.79
C ALA A 45 1.20 -12.46 3.56
N THR A 46 1.65 -11.42 2.85
CA THR A 46 2.12 -10.17 3.45
C THR A 46 1.01 -9.52 4.28
N ALA A 47 -0.20 -9.39 3.73
CA ALA A 47 -1.33 -8.83 4.45
C ALA A 47 -1.68 -9.67 5.69
N LEU A 48 -1.75 -10.99 5.55
CA LEU A 48 -2.06 -11.89 6.65
C LEU A 48 -1.04 -11.76 7.79
N ILE A 49 0.26 -11.80 7.47
CA ILE A 49 1.34 -11.69 8.47
C ILE A 49 1.30 -10.31 9.13
N LEU A 50 1.21 -9.22 8.37
CA LEU A 50 1.21 -7.87 8.91
C LEU A 50 0.01 -7.61 9.82
N ILE A 51 -1.19 -8.03 9.42
CA ILE A 51 -2.41 -7.89 10.23
C ILE A 51 -2.29 -8.74 11.49
N SER A 52 -1.84 -10.00 11.39
CA SER A 52 -1.73 -10.91 12.53
C SER A 52 -0.73 -10.39 13.56
N LEU A 53 0.45 -9.97 13.11
CA LEU A 53 1.46 -9.38 13.99
C LEU A 53 0.97 -8.09 14.62
N ASN A 54 0.26 -7.23 13.87
CA ASN A 54 -0.13 -5.88 14.31
C ASN A 54 -1.63 -5.74 14.60
N TRP A 55 -2.28 -6.81 15.05
CA TRP A 55 -3.73 -6.86 15.25
C TRP A 55 -4.26 -5.73 16.15
N GLU A 56 -3.58 -5.46 17.26
CA GLU A 56 -3.95 -4.38 18.18
C GLU A 56 -3.93 -3.00 17.52
N VAL A 57 -2.94 -2.74 16.66
CA VAL A 57 -2.82 -1.47 15.91
C VAL A 57 -3.93 -1.40 14.86
N PHE A 58 -4.12 -2.46 14.09
CA PHE A 58 -5.13 -2.53 13.04
C PHE A 58 -6.55 -2.39 13.61
N SER A 59 -6.88 -3.14 14.66
CA SER A 59 -8.18 -3.08 15.34
C SER A 59 -8.46 -1.71 15.97
N LEU A 60 -7.45 -1.03 16.52
CA LEU A 60 -7.57 0.35 16.99
C LEU A 60 -7.98 1.31 15.85
N HIS A 61 -7.41 1.15 14.65
CA HIS A 61 -7.77 1.97 13.49
C HIS A 61 -9.19 1.69 12.99
N LEU A 62 -9.64 0.43 13.04
CA LEU A 62 -11.04 0.09 12.76
C LEU A 62 -11.99 0.74 13.77
N GLN A 63 -11.66 0.72 15.06
CA GLN A 63 -12.47 1.39 16.09
C GLN A 63 -12.51 2.90 15.91
N ARG A 64 -11.38 3.53 15.56
CA ARG A 64 -11.32 4.98 15.28
C ARG A 64 -12.17 5.34 14.06
N PHE A 65 -12.10 4.52 13.01
CA PHE A 65 -12.93 4.69 11.83
C PHE A 65 -14.42 4.61 12.17
N ALA A 66 -14.83 3.60 12.94
CA ALA A 66 -16.23 3.44 13.34
C ALA A 66 -16.73 4.61 14.23
N LYS A 67 -15.86 5.15 15.10
CA LYS A 67 -16.20 6.29 15.97
C LYS A 67 -16.28 7.61 15.23
N ASN A 68 -15.48 7.82 14.18
CA ASN A 68 -15.49 9.06 13.39
C ASN A 68 -15.79 8.79 11.91
N MET A 69 -16.89 8.09 11.64
CA MET A 69 -17.21 7.58 10.30
C MET A 69 -17.40 8.69 9.27
N LYS A 70 -18.01 9.83 9.65
CA LYS A 70 -18.29 10.94 8.74
C LYS A 70 -17.01 11.53 8.16
N ASP A 71 -16.07 11.94 9.01
CA ASP A 71 -14.81 12.52 8.57
C ASP A 71 -13.98 11.47 7.83
N CYS A 72 -13.97 10.23 8.32
CA CYS A 72 -13.27 9.13 7.65
C CYS A 72 -13.78 8.92 6.22
N LEU A 73 -15.10 8.90 5.99
CA LEU A 73 -15.68 8.74 4.65
C LEU A 73 -15.36 9.94 3.74
N LEU A 74 -15.38 11.16 4.27
CA LEU A 74 -14.97 12.36 3.52
C LEU A 74 -13.51 12.23 3.06
N PHE A 75 -12.61 11.86 3.96
CA PHE A 75 -11.20 11.68 3.61
C PHE A 75 -10.95 10.46 2.73
N THR A 76 -11.75 9.39 2.82
CA THR A 76 -11.74 8.29 1.84
C THR A 76 -12.04 8.83 0.45
N LEU A 77 -13.08 9.66 0.30
CA LEU A 77 -13.46 10.24 -1.00
C LEU A 77 -12.36 11.16 -1.55
N ILE A 78 -11.78 12.02 -0.71
CA ILE A 78 -10.66 12.89 -1.10
C ILE A 78 -9.48 12.03 -1.58
N CYS A 79 -9.09 11.02 -0.79
CA CYS A 79 -7.99 10.14 -1.17
C CYS A 79 -8.30 9.37 -2.46
N PHE A 80 -9.53 8.90 -2.63
CA PHE A 80 -9.96 8.18 -3.83
C PHE A 80 -9.78 9.02 -5.09
N ILE A 81 -10.25 10.28 -5.08
CA ILE A 81 -10.10 11.20 -6.21
C ILE A 81 -8.61 11.46 -6.49
N VAL A 82 -7.81 11.73 -5.45
CA VAL A 82 -6.38 12.04 -5.62
C VAL A 82 -5.60 10.84 -6.15
N ILE A 83 -5.88 9.61 -5.68
CA ILE A 83 -5.21 8.40 -6.18
C ILE A 83 -5.62 8.13 -7.64
N ILE A 84 -6.89 8.34 -8.03
CA ILE A 84 -7.29 8.25 -9.45
C ILE A 84 -6.46 9.20 -10.31
N LEU A 85 -6.36 10.47 -9.91
CA LEU A 85 -5.58 11.46 -10.65
C LEU A 85 -4.10 11.08 -10.70
N LEU A 86 -3.54 10.61 -9.58
CA LEU A 86 -2.17 10.14 -9.50
C LEU A 86 -1.93 8.94 -10.40
N GLN A 87 -2.89 8.02 -10.49
CA GLN A 87 -2.75 6.81 -11.30
C GLN A 87 -2.95 7.09 -12.79
N LEU A 88 -3.83 8.01 -13.16
CA LEU A 88 -3.93 8.51 -14.53
C LEU A 88 -2.61 9.18 -14.93
N ALA A 89 -2.08 10.07 -14.10
CA ALA A 89 -0.77 10.65 -14.32
C ALA A 89 0.31 9.56 -14.44
N TYR A 90 0.28 8.55 -13.56
CA TYR A 90 1.21 7.41 -13.60
C TYR A 90 1.10 6.61 -14.90
N HIS A 91 -0.10 6.34 -15.38
CA HIS A 91 -0.30 5.59 -16.61
C HIS A 91 0.20 6.35 -17.85
N PHE A 92 -0.11 7.65 -17.95
CA PHE A 92 0.30 8.48 -19.09
C PHE A 92 1.77 8.88 -19.08
N LEU A 93 2.33 9.21 -17.90
CA LEU A 93 3.69 9.71 -17.77
C LEU A 93 4.70 8.59 -17.52
N LEU A 94 4.33 7.51 -16.81
CA LEU A 94 5.28 6.61 -16.14
C LEU A 94 5.37 5.20 -16.74
N ARG A 95 4.40 4.76 -17.57
CA ARG A 95 4.41 3.47 -18.33
C ARG A 95 4.98 2.29 -17.50
N PRO A 96 4.27 1.81 -16.47
CA PRO A 96 4.76 0.69 -15.67
C PRO A 96 4.85 -0.59 -16.49
N ASP A 97 6.06 -1.10 -16.71
CA ASP A 97 6.25 -2.33 -17.50
C ASP A 97 5.95 -3.64 -16.73
N ASN A 98 5.97 -3.68 -15.38
CA ASN A 98 6.27 -4.96 -14.70
C ASN A 98 5.37 -5.41 -13.53
N THR A 99 4.25 -4.74 -13.21
CA THR A 99 3.38 -5.15 -12.08
C THR A 99 1.89 -5.10 -12.41
N ILE A 100 1.56 -5.33 -13.69
CA ILE A 100 0.17 -5.34 -14.15
C ILE A 100 -0.34 -6.77 -14.11
N LEU A 101 -1.50 -6.94 -13.48
CA LEU A 101 -2.25 -8.19 -13.50
C LEU A 101 -2.61 -8.54 -14.95
N GLU A 102 -2.09 -9.66 -15.46
CA GLU A 102 -2.29 -10.04 -16.86
C GLU A 102 -3.71 -10.57 -17.10
N ARG A 103 -4.42 -9.97 -18.07
CA ARG A 103 -5.79 -10.37 -18.43
C ARG A 103 -5.86 -11.84 -18.83
N GLU A 104 -4.86 -12.33 -19.57
CA GLU A 104 -4.81 -13.71 -20.05
C GLU A 104 -4.78 -14.71 -18.90
N ILE A 105 -3.96 -14.44 -17.87
CA ILE A 105 -3.88 -15.27 -16.67
C ILE A 105 -5.19 -15.21 -15.87
N LEU A 106 -5.78 -14.02 -15.73
CA LEU A 106 -7.08 -13.88 -15.07
C LEU A 106 -8.18 -14.72 -15.73
N LEU A 107 -8.26 -14.67 -17.05
CA LEU A 107 -9.25 -15.43 -17.82
C LEU A 107 -8.93 -16.94 -17.88
N HIS A 108 -7.66 -17.32 -17.75
CA HIS A 108 -7.26 -18.73 -17.66
C HIS A 108 -7.63 -19.34 -16.30
N TYR A 109 -7.52 -18.57 -15.21
CA TYR A 109 -7.82 -19.00 -13.84
C TYR A 109 -9.12 -18.40 -13.31
N THR A 110 -10.22 -18.51 -14.06
CA THR A 110 -11.51 -17.86 -13.77
C THR A 110 -12.01 -18.09 -12.34
N PHE A 111 -11.86 -19.31 -11.82
CA PHE A 111 -12.29 -19.66 -10.46
C PHE A 111 -11.49 -18.91 -9.38
N PHE A 112 -10.24 -18.55 -9.65
CA PHE A 112 -9.35 -17.86 -8.72
C PHE A 112 -9.38 -16.33 -8.88
N ILE A 113 -10.14 -15.79 -9.86
CA ILE A 113 -10.30 -14.34 -10.05
C ILE A 113 -10.63 -13.62 -8.74
N PRO A 114 -11.60 -14.06 -7.90
CA PRO A 114 -11.89 -13.36 -6.65
C PRO A 114 -10.68 -13.25 -5.72
N ALA A 115 -9.88 -14.31 -5.62
CA ALA A 115 -8.67 -14.32 -4.79
C ALA A 115 -7.58 -13.40 -5.37
N MET A 116 -7.38 -13.42 -6.69
CA MET A 116 -6.43 -12.51 -7.37
C MET A 116 -6.85 -11.05 -7.20
N VAL A 117 -8.13 -10.75 -7.42
CA VAL A 117 -8.70 -9.42 -7.24
C VAL A 117 -8.49 -8.93 -5.80
N LEU A 118 -8.82 -9.75 -4.79
CA LEU A 118 -8.61 -9.40 -3.39
C LEU A 118 -7.14 -9.14 -3.05
N ALA A 119 -6.24 -9.98 -3.57
CA ALA A 119 -4.81 -9.85 -3.31
C ALA A 119 -4.24 -8.52 -3.86
N TYR A 120 -4.53 -8.21 -5.13
CA TYR A 120 -4.01 -7.03 -5.81
C TYR A 120 -4.72 -5.73 -5.44
N SER A 121 -5.90 -5.79 -4.81
CA SER A 121 -6.61 -4.60 -4.32
C SER A 121 -6.47 -4.45 -2.81
N VAL A 122 -7.23 -5.23 -2.05
CA VAL A 122 -7.38 -5.08 -0.60
C VAL A 122 -6.09 -5.48 0.14
N CYS A 123 -5.52 -6.65 -0.15
CA CYS A 123 -4.33 -7.12 0.58
C CYS A 123 -3.14 -6.18 0.34
N TYR A 124 -2.93 -5.75 -0.89
CA TYR A 124 -1.89 -4.77 -1.21
C TYR A 124 -2.10 -3.44 -0.48
N ALA A 125 -3.30 -2.85 -0.57
CA ALA A 125 -3.60 -1.57 0.07
C ALA A 125 -3.49 -1.61 1.60
N VAL A 126 -4.02 -2.66 2.23
CA VAL A 126 -3.89 -2.86 3.69
C VAL A 126 -2.42 -2.98 4.06
N SER A 127 -1.65 -3.81 3.36
CA SER A 127 -0.21 -3.98 3.62
C SER A 127 0.55 -2.66 3.51
N PHE A 128 0.31 -1.88 2.45
CA PHE A 128 0.93 -0.56 2.24
C PHE A 128 0.64 0.39 3.41
N THR A 129 -0.64 0.60 3.72
CA THR A 129 -1.06 1.57 4.76
C THR A 129 -0.65 1.15 6.17
N LEU A 130 -0.66 -0.15 6.46
CA LEU A 130 -0.23 -0.68 7.74
C LEU A 130 1.29 -0.58 7.91
N ALA A 131 2.07 -0.96 6.88
CA ALA A 131 3.52 -0.79 6.86
C ALA A 131 3.91 0.70 7.00
N PHE A 132 3.22 1.59 6.30
CA PHE A 132 3.39 3.04 6.45
C PHE A 132 3.18 3.47 7.91
N LYS A 133 2.06 3.07 8.53
CA LYS A 133 1.75 3.46 9.91
C LYS A 133 2.75 2.93 10.93
N ILE A 134 3.23 1.71 10.72
CA ILE A 134 4.25 1.08 11.57
C ILE A 134 5.58 1.83 11.43
N PHE A 135 5.96 2.21 10.20
CA PHE A 135 7.17 2.97 9.92
C PHE A 135 7.16 4.34 10.63
N VAL A 136 6.06 5.09 10.52
CA VAL A 136 5.98 6.46 11.07
C VAL A 136 5.69 6.50 12.57
N ASP A 137 5.41 5.37 13.23
CA ASP A 137 4.97 5.34 14.63
C ASP A 137 5.96 5.99 15.60
N ARG A 138 7.26 5.85 15.32
CA ARG A 138 8.35 6.40 16.13
C ARG A 138 8.96 7.68 15.56
N ILE A 139 8.45 8.17 14.42
CA ILE A 139 8.91 9.42 13.81
C ILE A 139 8.25 10.57 14.58
N HIS A 140 8.93 11.05 15.62
CA HIS A 140 8.54 12.22 16.38
C HIS A 140 9.46 13.38 16.00
N LEU A 141 9.05 14.16 14.99
CA LEU A 141 9.76 15.36 14.60
C LEU A 141 9.19 16.54 15.38
N GLN A 142 10.06 17.33 16.02
CA GLN A 142 9.68 18.59 16.67
C GLN A 142 9.53 19.71 15.63
N VAL A 143 8.72 19.47 14.60
CA VAL A 143 8.48 20.38 13.48
C VAL A 143 6.98 20.58 13.30
N ASN A 144 6.61 21.50 12.42
CA ASN A 144 5.20 21.70 12.10
C ASN A 144 4.58 20.44 11.46
N GLU A 145 3.26 20.35 11.53
CA GLU A 145 2.48 19.22 11.04
C GLU A 145 2.74 18.93 9.55
N SER A 146 2.77 19.98 8.73
CA SER A 146 3.05 19.87 7.29
C SER A 146 4.41 19.25 6.98
N MET A 147 5.47 19.60 7.72
CA MET A 147 6.79 19.01 7.53
C MET A 147 6.81 17.55 7.99
N THR A 148 6.09 17.23 9.07
CA THR A 148 5.96 15.83 9.51
C THR A 148 5.28 14.98 8.44
N ILE A 149 4.24 15.50 7.79
CA ILE A 149 3.54 14.84 6.68
C ILE A 149 4.46 14.63 5.48
N LEU A 150 5.18 15.67 5.07
CA LEU A 150 6.09 15.62 3.92
C LEU A 150 7.28 14.69 4.16
N ILE A 151 7.93 14.77 5.32
CA ILE A 151 9.08 13.93 5.66
C ILE A 151 8.68 12.46 5.79
N SER A 152 7.54 12.19 6.42
CA SER A 152 7.01 10.82 6.52
C SER A 152 6.72 10.23 5.14
N GLY A 153 6.09 11.02 4.26
CA GLY A 153 5.82 10.63 2.88
C GLY A 153 7.10 10.42 2.07
N PHE A 154 8.08 11.31 2.20
CA PHE A 154 9.38 11.22 1.54
C PHE A 154 10.12 9.95 1.93
N LEU A 155 10.29 9.71 3.23
CA LEU A 155 11.07 8.57 3.72
C LEU A 155 10.43 7.23 3.36
N PHE A 156 9.12 7.09 3.56
CA PHE A 156 8.44 5.84 3.21
C PHE A 156 8.37 5.65 1.69
N GLY A 157 8.12 6.71 0.93
CA GLY A 157 8.10 6.68 -0.52
C GLY A 157 9.47 6.29 -1.12
N PHE A 158 10.55 6.78 -0.52
CA PHE A 158 11.91 6.38 -0.88
C PHE A 158 12.14 4.88 -0.64
N LEU A 159 11.75 4.36 0.54
CA LEU A 159 11.89 2.94 0.86
C LEU A 159 11.08 2.04 -0.10
N CYS A 160 9.83 2.38 -0.40
CA CYS A 160 9.03 1.69 -1.40
C CYS A 160 9.70 1.68 -2.77
N THR A 161 10.28 2.80 -3.18
CA THR A 161 10.95 2.92 -4.48
C THR A 161 12.20 2.04 -4.55
N VAL A 162 13.07 2.11 -3.55
CA VAL A 162 14.30 1.30 -3.50
C VAL A 162 13.97 -0.19 -3.44
N SER A 163 12.89 -0.58 -2.77
CA SER A 163 12.46 -1.98 -2.68
C SER A 163 12.05 -2.59 -4.02
N LEU A 164 11.70 -1.78 -5.03
CA LEU A 164 11.39 -2.26 -6.37
C LEU A 164 12.62 -2.37 -7.28
N LEU A 165 13.82 -2.03 -6.78
CA LEU A 165 15.09 -2.13 -7.50
C LEU A 165 15.02 -1.55 -8.93
N PRO A 166 14.69 -0.25 -9.08
CA PRO A 166 14.59 0.37 -10.39
C PRO A 166 15.91 0.24 -11.17
N SER A 167 15.80 -0.18 -12.42
CA SER A 167 16.94 -0.45 -13.30
C SER A 167 17.58 0.82 -13.85
N THR A 168 16.84 1.93 -13.91
CA THR A 168 17.29 3.22 -14.43
C THR A 168 16.93 4.36 -13.47
N PHE A 169 17.69 5.45 -13.56
CA PHE A 169 17.39 6.66 -12.78
C PHE A 169 16.04 7.29 -13.15
N ASP A 170 15.66 7.24 -14.44
CA ASP A 170 14.33 7.67 -14.88
C ASP A 170 13.23 6.82 -14.20
N GLN A 171 13.34 5.49 -14.24
CA GLN A 171 12.41 4.60 -13.54
C GLN A 171 12.36 4.89 -12.02
N PHE A 172 13.51 5.16 -11.40
CA PHE A 172 13.59 5.56 -9.99
C PHE A 172 12.78 6.84 -9.73
N LEU A 173 12.99 7.91 -10.49
CA LEU A 173 12.28 9.19 -10.28
C LEU A 173 10.77 9.04 -10.42
N ARG A 174 10.34 8.23 -11.40
CA ARG A 174 8.93 7.97 -11.67
C ARG A 174 8.26 7.22 -10.54
N LEU A 175 8.87 6.12 -10.09
CA LEU A 175 8.40 5.33 -8.96
C LEU A 175 8.44 6.14 -7.66
N PHE A 176 9.51 6.92 -7.46
CA PHE A 176 9.64 7.80 -6.31
C PHE A 176 8.53 8.84 -6.26
N GLY A 177 8.24 9.53 -7.37
CA GLY A 177 7.14 10.49 -7.44
C GLY A 177 5.80 9.86 -7.06
N TYR A 178 5.51 8.66 -7.57
CA TYR A 178 4.29 7.93 -7.24
C TYR A 178 4.20 7.56 -5.75
N PHE A 179 5.22 6.90 -5.21
CA PHE A 179 5.22 6.45 -3.83
C PHE A 179 5.32 7.60 -2.84
N PHE A 180 6.07 8.66 -3.17
CA PHE A 180 6.12 9.89 -2.37
C PHE A 180 4.73 10.48 -2.22
N LEU A 181 4.04 10.78 -3.31
CA LEU A 181 2.70 11.39 -3.28
C LEU A 181 1.68 10.48 -2.59
N THR A 182 1.71 9.17 -2.87
CA THR A 182 0.84 8.19 -2.22
C THR A 182 1.07 8.13 -0.70
N SER A 183 2.33 8.16 -0.27
CA SER A 183 2.71 8.10 1.15
C SER A 183 2.41 9.43 1.88
N THR A 184 2.61 10.56 1.21
CA THR A 184 2.22 11.88 1.71
C THR A 184 0.70 11.97 1.90
N LEU A 185 -0.08 11.46 0.94
CA LEU A 185 -1.53 11.38 1.06
C LEU A 185 -1.96 10.48 2.21
N ALA A 186 -1.31 9.32 2.37
CA ALA A 186 -1.54 8.43 3.52
C ALA A 186 -1.26 9.13 4.85
N SER A 187 -0.15 9.87 4.93
CA SER A 187 0.22 10.66 6.10
C SER A 187 -0.80 11.76 6.41
N TYR A 188 -1.24 12.48 5.38
CA TYR A 188 -2.26 13.52 5.50
C TYR A 188 -3.60 12.95 5.98
N ALA A 189 -4.12 11.90 5.33
CA ALA A 189 -5.38 11.26 5.72
C ALA A 189 -5.32 10.71 7.16
N TYR A 190 -4.19 10.11 7.53
CA TYR A 190 -3.96 9.65 8.90
C TYR A 190 -3.97 10.80 9.90
N ASN A 191 -3.33 11.92 9.58
CA ASN A 191 -3.31 13.07 10.46
C ASN A 191 -4.71 13.64 10.71
N GLN A 192 -5.53 13.73 9.66
CA GLN A 192 -6.89 14.29 9.75
C GLN A 192 -7.89 13.36 10.45
N THR A 193 -7.76 12.04 10.28
CA THR A 193 -8.75 11.06 10.76
C THR A 193 -8.27 10.20 11.92
N HIS A 194 -6.97 10.24 12.22
CA HIS A 194 -6.27 9.35 13.14
C HIS A 194 -6.43 7.85 12.81
N SER A 195 -6.84 7.53 11.58
CA SER A 195 -7.07 6.18 11.08
C SER A 195 -6.36 5.95 9.75
N ILE A 196 -5.86 4.73 9.53
CA ILE A 196 -5.30 4.32 8.24
C ILE A 196 -6.38 3.89 7.25
N ILE A 197 -7.56 3.53 7.77
CA ILE A 197 -8.67 2.95 7.00
C ILE A 197 -9.13 3.82 5.82
N PRO A 198 -9.20 5.16 5.91
CA PRO A 198 -9.61 5.99 4.78
C PRO A 198 -8.71 5.82 3.56
N MET A 199 -7.39 5.85 3.75
CA MET A 199 -6.42 5.61 2.69
C MET A 199 -6.47 4.16 2.21
N THR A 200 -6.63 3.19 3.13
CA THR A 200 -6.74 1.77 2.77
C THR A 200 -7.92 1.52 1.83
N LEU A 201 -9.10 2.05 2.16
CA LEU A 201 -10.32 1.90 1.36
C LEU A 201 -10.19 2.61 0.01
N ALA A 202 -9.73 3.86 0.02
CA ALA A 202 -9.51 4.63 -1.20
C ALA A 202 -8.57 3.89 -2.17
N TYR A 203 -7.43 3.43 -1.67
CA TYR A 203 -6.44 2.74 -2.50
C TYR A 203 -6.96 1.38 -2.98
N SER A 204 -7.64 0.62 -2.12
CA SER A 204 -8.27 -0.66 -2.50
C SER A 204 -9.29 -0.48 -3.63
N LEU A 205 -10.15 0.54 -3.54
CA LEU A 205 -11.19 0.80 -4.54
C LEU A 205 -10.60 1.21 -5.88
N VAL A 206 -9.55 2.03 -5.87
CA VAL A 206 -8.86 2.41 -7.09
C VAL A 206 -8.19 1.19 -7.74
N LEU A 207 -7.43 0.40 -6.99
CA LEU A 207 -6.80 -0.83 -7.50
C LEU A 207 -7.85 -1.83 -8.04
N LEU A 208 -8.95 -2.01 -7.32
CA LEU A 208 -10.08 -2.81 -7.77
C LEU A 208 -10.65 -2.30 -9.10
N GLY A 209 -10.86 -0.99 -9.23
CA GLY A 209 -11.35 -0.37 -10.46
C GLY A 209 -10.43 -0.67 -11.66
N ASN A 210 -9.11 -0.59 -11.48
CA ASN A 210 -8.18 -0.94 -12.57
C ASN A 210 -8.26 -2.40 -12.97
N ILE A 211 -8.38 -3.31 -12.00
CA ILE A 211 -8.49 -4.74 -12.29
C ILE A 211 -9.80 -5.03 -13.04
N LEU A 212 -10.90 -4.39 -12.64
CA LEU A 212 -12.19 -4.53 -13.33
C LEU A 212 -12.13 -3.98 -14.75
N LEU A 213 -11.43 -2.86 -14.97
CA LEU A 213 -11.22 -2.31 -16.33
C LEU A 213 -10.41 -3.25 -17.23
N ILE A 214 -9.48 -4.03 -16.67
CA ILE A 214 -8.72 -5.05 -17.43
C ILE A 214 -9.62 -6.25 -17.81
N LEU A 215 -10.63 -6.55 -16.99
CA LEU A 215 -11.53 -7.69 -17.22
C LEU A 215 -12.60 -7.43 -18.29
N ILE A 216 -12.99 -6.17 -18.50
CA ILE A 216 -13.95 -5.74 -19.54
C ILE A 216 -13.23 -5.75 -20.90
#